data_AF-A0A673MQP4-F1
#
_entry.id   AF-A0A673MQP4-F1
#
_cell.length_a   1.000
_cell.length_b   1.000
_cell.length_c   1.000
_cell.angle_alpha   90.00
_cell.angle_beta   90.00
_cell.angle_gamma   90.00
#
_symmetry.space_group_name_H-M   'P 1'
#
loop_
_entity.id
_entity.type
_entity.pdbx_description
1 polymer ?
#
loop_
_entity_poly.entity_id
_entity_poly.type
_entity_poly.pdbx_seq_one_letter_code
_entity_poly.pdbx_strand_id
1 'polypeptide(L)'
;MPPKKGGDGPKQPPLIGRFGTSLKIGIVGLPNVGKSTFFNVLTKSEAAAENFPFCTIDPNESRVPIPDERFDFLSQYHKPASKVPAFLNVVDIAGLVKGAHAGQGLGNAFLSHISACDAIFHMTRNLSLGPLFLFCRLAKIKEWVDIHDPGALVIPFSGGFESKYQDMTDEEKQKYCEENKTQSVLTKIIKSGYAALQLEYFFTAGPDEVRAWTIRKGTKAPQAAGKIHTDFEKGFIMAEVMKFADFKEEGNENAVKAAGKYRQQGRNYIVEDGDIIFFKFNTPNQPKKK
;
A
#
# COMPACT_ATOMS: atom_id res chain seq x y z
N MET A 1 -41.46 -24.16 7.69
CA MET A 1 -40.77 -23.65 6.48
C MET A 1 -39.32 -23.35 6.85
N PRO A 2 -38.33 -23.82 6.08
CA PRO A 2 -36.95 -23.38 6.30
C PRO A 2 -36.86 -21.89 5.96
N PRO A 3 -36.10 -21.07 6.72
CA PRO A 3 -35.97 -19.65 6.42
C PRO A 3 -35.25 -19.47 5.08
N LYS A 4 -35.87 -18.69 4.19
CA LYS A 4 -35.28 -18.24 2.92
C LYS A 4 -33.92 -17.58 3.21
N LYS A 5 -32.87 -18.05 2.53
CA LYS A 5 -31.54 -17.43 2.52
C LYS A 5 -31.71 -15.94 2.22
N GLY A 6 -31.25 -15.11 3.16
CA GLY A 6 -31.27 -13.66 3.09
C GLY A 6 -30.58 -13.15 1.82
N GLY A 7 -31.19 -12.14 1.22
CA GLY A 7 -30.80 -11.57 -0.06
C GLY A 7 -29.39 -11.02 -0.07
N ASP A 8 -28.81 -11.02 -1.26
CA ASP A 8 -27.59 -10.30 -1.60
C ASP A 8 -27.65 -8.90 -0.96
N GLY A 9 -26.78 -8.65 0.03
CA GLY A 9 -26.53 -7.30 0.53
C GLY A 9 -26.13 -6.37 -0.63
N PRO A 10 -26.08 -5.05 -0.41
CA PRO A 10 -25.74 -4.10 -1.46
C PRO A 10 -24.46 -4.54 -2.17
N LYS A 11 -24.58 -4.90 -3.45
CA LYS A 11 -23.45 -5.34 -4.26
C LYS A 11 -22.47 -4.19 -4.30
N GLN A 12 -21.28 -4.38 -3.71
CA GLN A 12 -20.23 -3.39 -3.78
C GLN A 12 -19.95 -3.09 -5.26
N PRO A 13 -19.79 -1.81 -5.63
CA PRO A 13 -19.52 -1.45 -7.02
C PRO A 13 -18.29 -2.23 -7.52
N PRO A 14 -18.29 -2.67 -8.79
CA PRO A 14 -17.17 -3.42 -9.32
C PRO A 14 -15.88 -2.60 -9.23
N LEU A 15 -14.80 -3.23 -8.75
CA LEU A 15 -13.48 -2.61 -8.75
C LEU A 15 -13.01 -2.42 -10.20
N ILE A 16 -12.52 -1.23 -10.50
CA ILE A 16 -11.98 -0.88 -11.81
C ILE A 16 -10.46 -1.15 -11.79
N GLY A 17 -9.91 -1.64 -12.90
CA GLY A 17 -8.47 -1.90 -13.06
C GLY A 17 -8.12 -3.39 -13.18
N ARG A 18 -6.82 -3.69 -13.27
CA ARG A 18 -6.33 -5.05 -13.54
C ARG A 18 -6.57 -5.99 -12.37
N PHE A 19 -6.89 -7.25 -12.64
CA PHE A 19 -6.97 -8.26 -11.59
C PHE A 19 -5.58 -8.60 -11.05
N GLY A 20 -5.45 -8.65 -9.72
CA GLY A 20 -4.20 -9.04 -9.05
C GLY A 20 -3.82 -8.13 -7.89
N THR A 21 -2.75 -8.50 -7.21
CA THR A 21 -2.20 -7.80 -6.04
C THR A 21 -0.81 -7.21 -6.29
N SER A 22 -0.17 -7.55 -7.42
CA SER A 22 1.13 -6.99 -7.83
C SER A 22 0.92 -5.74 -8.70
N LEU A 23 0.13 -4.80 -8.19
CA LEU A 23 -0.20 -3.56 -8.90
C LEU A 23 0.93 -2.53 -8.74
N LYS A 24 1.05 -1.61 -9.70
CA LYS A 24 2.14 -0.64 -9.75
C LYS A 24 1.64 0.80 -9.87
N ILE A 25 2.32 1.74 -9.22
CA ILE A 25 2.07 3.17 -9.38
C ILE A 25 3.23 3.83 -10.15
N GLY A 26 2.91 4.56 -11.22
CA GLY A 26 3.89 5.26 -12.06
C GLY A 26 4.08 6.71 -11.66
N ILE A 27 5.31 7.20 -11.62
CA ILE A 27 5.60 8.62 -11.39
C ILE A 27 5.63 9.34 -12.74
N VAL A 28 4.74 10.31 -12.93
CA VAL A 28 4.60 11.07 -14.17
C VAL A 28 4.71 12.57 -13.90
N GLY A 29 5.26 13.30 -14.86
CA GLY A 29 5.35 14.75 -14.80
C GLY A 29 6.35 15.29 -15.82
N LEU A 30 6.30 16.60 -16.06
CA LEU A 30 7.19 17.28 -17.01
C LEU A 30 8.68 17.12 -16.62
N PRO A 31 9.62 17.38 -17.55
CA PRO A 31 11.03 17.49 -17.20
C PRO A 31 11.27 18.51 -16.08
N ASN A 32 12.24 18.23 -15.20
CA ASN A 32 12.67 19.13 -14.12
C ASN A 32 11.58 19.51 -13.08
N VAL A 33 10.56 18.66 -12.89
CA VAL A 33 9.57 18.81 -11.81
C VAL A 33 9.97 18.16 -10.49
N GLY A 34 11.07 17.39 -10.49
CA GLY A 34 11.57 16.68 -9.30
C GLY A 34 11.20 15.19 -9.23
N LYS A 35 10.85 14.54 -10.36
CA LYS A 35 10.53 13.09 -10.41
C LYS A 35 11.60 12.21 -9.79
N SER A 36 12.84 12.31 -10.26
CA SER A 36 13.94 11.51 -9.75
C SER A 36 14.25 11.81 -8.28
N THR A 37 14.09 13.06 -7.84
CA THR A 37 14.20 13.41 -6.41
C THR A 37 13.11 12.73 -5.59
N PHE A 38 11.87 12.75 -6.07
CA PHE A 38 10.75 12.10 -5.40
C PHE A 38 10.88 10.58 -5.38
N PHE A 39 11.30 9.97 -6.49
CA PHE A 39 11.60 8.55 -6.56
C PHE A 39 12.69 8.19 -5.54
N ASN A 40 13.81 8.91 -5.53
CA ASN A 40 14.89 8.67 -4.57
C ASN A 40 14.45 8.83 -3.11
N VAL A 41 13.59 9.80 -2.80
CA VAL A 41 13.03 9.95 -1.44
C VAL A 41 12.13 8.76 -1.09
N LEU A 42 11.30 8.28 -2.03
CA LEU A 42 10.48 7.10 -1.80
C LEU A 42 11.33 5.83 -1.59
N THR A 43 12.37 5.65 -2.40
CA THR A 43 13.23 4.44 -2.36
C THR A 43 14.29 4.47 -1.27
N LYS A 44 14.76 5.65 -0.84
CA LYS A 44 15.65 5.79 0.35
C LYS A 44 15.00 5.26 1.63
N SER A 45 13.67 5.18 1.68
CA SER A 45 12.94 4.54 2.78
C SER A 45 13.05 3.00 2.79
N GLU A 46 13.71 2.39 1.80
CA GLU A 46 14.03 0.96 1.76
C GLU A 46 15.15 0.65 2.77
N ALA A 47 14.82 0.62 4.06
CA ALA A 47 15.64 -0.10 5.02
C ALA A 47 15.53 -1.60 4.71
N ALA A 48 16.49 -2.11 3.95
CA ALA A 48 16.83 -3.53 3.73
C ALA A 48 15.63 -4.48 3.51
N ALA A 49 14.96 -4.40 2.36
CA ALA A 49 14.12 -5.50 1.90
C ALA A 49 15.01 -6.61 1.32
N GLU A 50 14.99 -7.80 1.90
CA GLU A 50 15.66 -8.98 1.37
C GLU A 50 15.27 -9.22 -0.10
N ASN A 51 16.28 -9.45 -0.93
CA ASN A 51 16.13 -9.72 -2.36
C ASN A 51 15.18 -10.91 -2.59
N PHE A 52 13.99 -10.66 -3.15
CA PHE A 52 13.13 -11.73 -3.64
C PHE A 52 13.68 -12.26 -4.99
N PRO A 53 14.16 -13.51 -5.08
CA PRO A 53 14.93 -14.00 -6.23
C PRO A 53 14.12 -14.29 -7.50
N PHE A 54 12.86 -13.84 -7.60
CA PHE A 54 11.94 -14.21 -8.69
C PHE A 54 11.31 -13.02 -9.41
N CYS A 55 11.75 -11.79 -9.14
CA CYS A 55 11.28 -10.62 -9.89
C CYS A 55 12.44 -10.08 -10.73
N THR A 56 12.24 -10.00 -12.05
CA THR A 56 13.07 -9.16 -12.91
C THR A 56 12.82 -7.72 -12.45
N ILE A 57 13.71 -7.19 -11.62
CA ILE A 57 13.63 -5.79 -11.19
C ILE A 57 14.15 -4.99 -12.37
N ASP A 58 13.23 -4.43 -13.16
CA ASP A 58 13.58 -3.38 -14.09
C ASP A 58 14.24 -2.23 -13.30
N PRO A 59 15.31 -1.60 -13.80
CA PRO A 59 16.09 -0.60 -13.05
C PRO A 59 15.30 0.64 -12.61
N ASN A 60 14.07 0.80 -13.09
CA ASN A 60 13.17 1.91 -12.77
C ASN A 60 12.01 1.49 -11.85
N GLU A 61 12.02 0.26 -11.31
CA GLU A 61 11.00 -0.22 -10.36
C GLU A 61 11.60 -0.42 -8.96
N SER A 62 10.84 -0.02 -7.93
CA SER A 62 11.23 -0.17 -6.53
C SER A 62 10.03 -0.54 -5.66
N ARG A 63 10.31 -1.15 -4.49
CA ARG A 63 9.31 -1.59 -3.53
C ARG A 63 9.42 -0.79 -2.25
N VAL A 64 8.53 0.18 -2.10
CA VAL A 64 8.53 1.06 -0.94
C VAL A 64 7.72 0.40 0.18
N PRO A 65 8.31 0.12 1.36
CA PRO A 65 7.56 -0.42 2.49
C PRO A 65 6.50 0.59 2.95
N ILE A 66 5.31 0.09 3.30
CA ILE A 66 4.20 0.93 3.77
C ILE A 66 4.36 1.14 5.28
N PRO A 67 4.56 2.38 5.75
CA PRO A 67 4.67 2.63 7.19
C PRO A 67 3.33 2.38 7.87
N ASP A 68 3.27 1.48 8.85
CA ASP A 68 2.04 1.17 9.60
C ASP A 68 2.33 0.88 11.07
N GLU A 69 1.83 1.77 11.94
CA GLU A 69 1.93 1.64 13.39
C GLU A 69 1.33 0.32 13.93
N ARG A 70 0.35 -0.26 13.21
CA ARG A 70 -0.24 -1.55 13.56
C ARG A 70 0.78 -2.68 13.37
N PHE A 71 1.48 -2.65 12.24
CA PHE A 71 2.54 -3.61 11.94
C PHE A 71 3.72 -3.46 12.91
N ASP A 72 4.10 -2.22 13.22
CA ASP A 72 5.16 -1.93 14.19
C ASP A 72 4.80 -2.43 15.59
N PHE A 73 3.56 -2.20 16.04
CA PHE A 73 3.05 -2.70 17.31
C PHE A 73 3.09 -4.23 17.38
N LEU A 74 2.57 -4.92 16.36
CA LEU A 74 2.60 -6.39 16.31
C LEU A 74 4.03 -6.94 16.31
N SER A 75 4.93 -6.29 15.57
CA SER A 75 6.35 -6.64 15.51
C SER A 75 7.06 -6.44 16.84
N GLN A 76 6.74 -5.37 17.58
CA GLN A 76 7.27 -5.12 18.92
C GLN A 76 6.72 -6.11 19.96
N TYR A 77 5.44 -6.45 19.84
CA TYR A 77 4.76 -7.37 20.73
C TYR A 77 5.29 -8.81 20.59
N HIS A 78 5.27 -9.35 19.36
CA HIS A 78 5.65 -10.74 19.11
C HIS A 78 7.16 -10.97 19.04
N LYS A 79 7.94 -9.92 18.76
CA LYS A 79 9.40 -9.98 18.54
C LYS A 79 9.79 -11.13 17.59
N PRO A 80 9.21 -11.17 16.38
CA PRO A 80 9.38 -12.30 15.48
C PRO A 80 10.79 -12.40 14.93
N ALA A 81 11.17 -13.59 14.46
CA ALA A 81 12.40 -13.78 13.69
C ALA A 81 12.34 -13.08 12.31
N SER A 82 11.17 -13.09 11.67
CA SER A 82 10.90 -12.44 10.37
C SER A 82 9.88 -11.31 10.48
N LYS A 83 10.17 -10.17 9.85
CA LYS A 83 9.27 -9.00 9.78
C LYS A 83 9.10 -8.60 8.33
N VAL A 84 7.90 -8.76 7.79
CA VAL A 84 7.63 -8.48 6.36
C VAL A 84 6.47 -7.49 6.23
N PRO A 85 6.74 -6.19 5.99
CA PRO A 85 5.70 -5.20 5.80
C PRO A 85 5.00 -5.37 4.45
N ALA A 86 3.92 -4.61 4.23
CA ALA A 86 3.32 -4.49 2.92
C ALA A 86 4.14 -3.51 2.07
N PHE A 87 4.15 -3.69 0.75
CA PHE A 87 4.95 -2.89 -0.17
C PHE A 87 4.08 -2.21 -1.23
N LEU A 88 4.44 -0.97 -1.56
CA LEU A 88 3.95 -0.25 -2.72
C LEU A 88 4.97 -0.37 -3.85
N ASN A 89 4.57 -0.95 -4.99
CA ASN A 89 5.44 -1.02 -6.17
C ASN A 89 5.39 0.32 -6.91
N VAL A 90 6.53 1.01 -6.99
CA VAL A 90 6.67 2.32 -7.63
C VAL A 90 7.53 2.20 -8.88
N VAL A 91 7.12 2.85 -9.96
CA VAL A 91 7.84 2.89 -11.24
C VAL A 91 8.20 4.34 -11.58
N ASP A 92 9.48 4.64 -11.79
CA ASP A 92 9.89 5.93 -12.37
C ASP A 92 9.67 5.89 -13.89
N ILE A 93 8.70 6.66 -14.38
CA ILE A 93 8.44 6.75 -15.81
C ILE A 93 9.28 7.90 -16.36
N ALA A 94 10.20 7.56 -17.26
CA ALA A 94 11.05 8.51 -17.96
C ALA A 94 10.20 9.67 -18.52
N GLY A 95 10.62 10.91 -18.26
CA GLY A 95 9.82 12.09 -18.60
C GLY A 95 9.61 12.24 -20.10
N LEU A 96 8.41 12.64 -20.52
CA LEU A 96 8.15 13.11 -21.88
C LEU A 96 9.06 14.29 -22.21
N VAL A 97 9.91 14.12 -23.22
CA VAL A 97 10.61 15.24 -23.85
C VAL A 97 9.60 16.04 -24.67
N LYS A 98 9.60 17.36 -24.51
CA LYS A 98 8.72 18.28 -25.25
C LYS A 98 8.99 18.10 -26.76
N GLY A 99 8.03 17.53 -27.49
CA GLY A 99 8.19 17.14 -28.91
C GLY A 99 7.94 15.66 -29.21
N ALA A 100 7.69 14.81 -28.20
CA ALA A 100 7.41 13.37 -28.40
C ALA A 100 6.18 13.06 -29.28
N HIS A 101 5.30 14.04 -29.49
CA HIS A 101 4.15 13.97 -30.41
C HIS A 101 4.53 14.16 -31.89
N ALA A 102 5.72 14.67 -32.20
CA ALA A 102 6.17 14.96 -33.57
C ALA A 102 6.86 13.76 -34.28
N GLY A 103 6.86 12.57 -33.66
CA GLY A 103 7.26 11.31 -34.29
C GLY A 103 8.72 10.92 -34.06
N GLN A 104 8.92 9.84 -33.29
CA GLN A 104 10.08 8.92 -33.27
C GLN A 104 9.94 7.84 -32.17
N GLY A 105 8.74 7.29 -31.94
CA GLY A 105 8.53 6.16 -31.00
C GLY A 105 8.63 6.47 -29.49
N LEU A 106 9.23 7.59 -29.10
CA LEU A 106 9.35 8.03 -27.69
C LEU A 106 8.01 8.24 -26.99
N GLY A 107 7.00 8.75 -27.70
CA GLY A 107 5.64 8.89 -27.17
C GLY A 107 4.96 7.54 -26.90
N ASN A 108 5.12 6.57 -27.79
CA ASN A 108 4.53 5.24 -27.63
C ASN A 108 5.24 4.44 -26.52
N ALA A 109 6.57 4.56 -26.39
CA ALA A 109 7.30 3.97 -25.29
C ALA A 109 6.83 4.53 -23.94
N PHE A 110 6.69 5.86 -23.84
CA PHE A 110 6.14 6.50 -22.64
C PHE A 110 4.72 6.02 -22.30
N LEU A 111 3.82 5.99 -23.29
CA LEU A 111 2.46 5.48 -23.10
C LEU A 111 2.45 4.00 -22.73
N SER A 112 3.37 3.19 -23.27
CA SER A 112 3.53 1.79 -22.90
C SER A 112 3.87 1.65 -21.41
N HIS A 113 4.82 2.43 -20.91
CA HIS A 113 5.17 2.45 -19.48
C HIS A 113 4.02 2.92 -18.58
N ILE A 114 3.27 3.94 -18.99
CA ILE A 114 2.07 4.37 -18.26
C ILE A 114 1.01 3.28 -18.28
N SER A 115 0.75 2.69 -19.44
CA SER A 115 -0.26 1.64 -19.59
C SER A 115 0.07 0.40 -18.77
N ALA A 116 1.36 0.19 -18.45
CA ALA A 116 1.85 -0.86 -17.57
C ALA A 116 1.57 -0.60 -16.09
N CYS A 117 1.24 0.63 -15.69
CA CYS A 117 0.89 1.01 -14.33
C CYS A 117 -0.63 0.97 -14.11
N ASP A 118 -1.03 0.84 -12.84
CA ASP A 118 -2.42 0.78 -12.40
C ASP A 118 -2.90 2.09 -11.73
N ALA A 119 -1.96 2.91 -11.29
CA ALA A 119 -2.19 4.27 -10.79
C ALA A 119 -1.03 5.19 -11.19
N ILE A 120 -1.22 6.50 -11.03
CA ILE A 120 -0.23 7.52 -11.38
C ILE A 120 -0.03 8.51 -10.22
N PHE A 121 1.22 8.76 -9.84
CA PHE A 121 1.61 9.97 -9.14
C PHE A 121 1.94 11.06 -10.16
N HIS A 122 1.05 12.04 -10.33
CA HIS A 122 1.29 13.16 -11.23
C HIS A 122 1.96 14.33 -10.49
N MET A 123 3.23 14.57 -10.78
CA MET A 123 4.01 15.66 -10.21
C MET A 123 3.89 16.96 -11.00
N THR A 124 3.48 18.03 -10.31
CA THR A 124 3.47 19.39 -10.84
C THR A 124 4.46 20.26 -10.10
N ARG A 125 5.32 20.98 -10.83
CA ARG A 125 6.27 21.93 -10.21
C ARG A 125 5.55 23.22 -9.83
N ASN A 126 5.74 23.63 -8.58
CA ASN A 126 5.22 24.91 -8.10
C ASN A 126 6.30 25.74 -7.38
N LEU A 127 7.49 25.93 -7.97
CA LEU A 127 8.54 26.76 -7.36
C LEU A 127 8.71 28.09 -8.11
N SER A 128 8.42 29.21 -7.43
CA SER A 128 8.82 30.57 -7.83
C SER A 128 9.39 31.30 -6.62
N LEU A 129 10.42 32.13 -6.82
CA LEU A 129 11.28 32.77 -5.80
C LEU A 129 10.60 33.75 -4.80
N GLY A 130 9.29 33.69 -4.58
CA GLY A 130 8.58 34.58 -3.64
C GLY A 130 7.45 33.89 -2.85
N PRO A 131 7.30 34.18 -1.54
CA PRO A 131 6.33 33.51 -0.67
C PRO A 131 4.86 33.77 -1.07
N LEU A 132 4.54 34.97 -1.56
CA LEU A 132 3.18 35.36 -1.95
C LEU A 132 2.69 34.66 -3.22
N PHE A 133 3.59 34.37 -4.17
CA PHE A 133 3.24 33.70 -5.43
C PHE A 133 3.04 32.19 -5.29
N LEU A 134 3.62 31.57 -4.26
CA LEU A 134 3.53 30.12 -4.02
C LEU A 134 2.11 29.69 -3.65
N PHE A 135 1.49 30.41 -2.70
CA PHE A 135 0.12 30.14 -2.24
C PHE A 135 -0.92 30.33 -3.35
N CYS A 136 -0.81 31.40 -4.13
CA CYS A 136 -1.74 31.70 -5.23
C CYS A 136 -1.74 30.60 -6.31
N ARG A 137 -0.61 29.91 -6.53
CA ARG A 137 -0.53 28.81 -7.51
C ARG A 137 -1.05 27.48 -6.99
N LEU A 138 -0.87 27.17 -5.70
CA LEU A 138 -1.45 25.95 -5.11
C LEU A 138 -2.98 25.98 -5.19
N ALA A 139 -3.59 27.14 -4.89
CA ALA A 139 -5.03 27.33 -5.01
C ALA A 139 -5.51 27.09 -6.46
N LYS A 140 -4.84 27.68 -7.45
CA LYS A 140 -5.17 27.47 -8.87
C LYS A 140 -5.03 26.02 -9.34
N ILE A 141 -4.01 25.29 -8.86
CA ILE A 141 -3.87 23.86 -9.17
C ILE A 141 -5.03 23.09 -8.56
N LYS A 142 -5.39 23.37 -7.30
CA LYS A 142 -6.52 22.71 -6.63
C LYS A 142 -7.84 22.99 -7.34
N GLU A 143 -8.12 24.24 -7.66
CA GLU A 143 -9.30 24.64 -8.44
C GLU A 143 -9.36 23.92 -9.79
N TRP A 144 -8.24 23.84 -10.50
CA TRP A 144 -8.19 23.14 -11.77
C TRP A 144 -8.48 21.63 -11.60
N VAL A 145 -7.92 21.00 -10.58
CA VAL A 145 -8.18 19.58 -10.26
C VAL A 145 -9.65 19.38 -9.88
N ASP A 146 -10.24 20.24 -9.06
CA ASP A 146 -11.64 20.13 -8.65
C ASP A 146 -12.62 20.21 -9.82
N ILE A 147 -12.25 20.94 -10.87
CA ILE A 147 -13.05 21.07 -12.09
C ILE A 147 -12.90 19.87 -13.02
N HIS A 148 -11.68 19.33 -13.17
CA HIS A 148 -11.38 18.33 -14.22
C HIS A 148 -11.30 16.88 -13.70
N ASP A 149 -10.93 16.70 -12.43
CA ASP A 149 -10.82 15.41 -11.75
C ASP A 149 -11.06 15.59 -10.24
N PRO A 150 -12.32 15.83 -9.82
CA PRO A 150 -12.66 16.09 -8.41
C PRO A 150 -12.35 14.90 -7.48
N GLY A 151 -12.11 13.70 -8.04
CA GLY A 151 -11.71 12.52 -7.29
C GLY A 151 -10.20 12.45 -7.01
N ALA A 152 -9.37 13.26 -7.68
CA ALA A 152 -7.93 13.24 -7.52
C ALA A 152 -7.48 13.88 -6.21
N LEU A 153 -6.59 13.17 -5.50
CA LEU A 153 -5.99 13.67 -4.28
C LEU A 153 -4.80 14.58 -4.60
N VAL A 154 -4.85 15.83 -4.13
CA VAL A 154 -3.74 16.78 -4.22
C VAL A 154 -2.97 16.80 -2.90
N ILE A 155 -1.69 16.40 -2.93
CA ILE A 155 -0.79 16.45 -1.77
C ILE A 155 0.35 17.42 -2.06
N PRO A 156 0.44 18.56 -1.35
CA PRO A 156 1.62 19.42 -1.38
C PRO A 156 2.84 18.67 -0.83
N PHE A 157 3.95 18.69 -1.56
CA PHE A 157 5.16 17.95 -1.24
C PHE A 157 6.40 18.79 -1.55
N SER A 158 7.45 18.65 -0.73
CA SER A 158 8.76 19.27 -0.97
C SER A 158 9.86 18.21 -0.92
N GLY A 159 10.35 17.80 -2.10
CA GLY A 159 11.40 16.79 -2.19
C GLY A 159 12.72 17.21 -1.53
N GLY A 160 13.02 18.51 -1.52
CA GLY A 160 14.20 19.04 -0.82
C GLY A 160 14.06 18.98 0.70
N PHE A 161 12.85 19.17 1.25
CA PHE A 161 12.60 18.97 2.68
C PHE A 161 12.68 17.49 3.03
N GLU A 162 12.00 16.64 2.27
CA GLU A 162 11.87 15.22 2.58
C GLU A 162 13.20 14.47 2.46
N SER A 163 14.02 14.83 1.47
CA SER A 163 15.38 14.28 1.38
C SER A 163 16.23 14.65 2.60
N LYS A 164 16.12 15.88 3.12
CA LYS A 164 16.86 16.27 4.34
C LYS A 164 16.28 15.60 5.57
N TYR A 165 14.97 15.50 5.65
CA TYR A 165 14.25 14.89 6.76
C TYR A 165 14.59 13.41 6.95
N GLN A 166 14.81 12.68 5.87
CA GLN A 166 15.23 11.28 5.92
C GLN A 166 16.67 11.08 6.41
N ASP A 167 17.54 12.06 6.19
CA ASP A 167 18.95 11.99 6.59
C ASP A 167 19.15 12.45 8.08
N MET A 168 18.09 12.88 8.77
CA MET A 168 18.09 13.31 10.19
C MET A 168 17.86 12.16 11.17
N THR A 169 18.34 12.28 12.41
CA THR A 169 17.96 11.37 13.51
C THR A 169 16.53 11.60 14.00
N ASP A 170 15.97 10.70 14.78
CA ASP A 170 14.60 10.85 15.27
C ASP A 170 14.44 12.05 16.23
N GLU A 171 15.46 12.36 17.03
CA GLU A 171 15.49 13.56 17.86
C GLU A 171 15.56 14.85 17.01
N GLU A 172 16.38 14.85 15.96
CA GLU A 172 16.50 15.96 15.03
C GLU A 172 15.21 16.21 14.25
N LYS A 173 14.56 15.14 13.79
CA LYS A 173 13.26 15.20 13.12
C LYS A 173 12.21 15.85 14.02
N GLN A 174 12.12 15.42 15.28
CA GLN A 174 11.15 15.99 16.22
C GLN A 174 11.38 17.48 16.41
N LYS A 175 12.63 17.87 16.71
CA LYS A 175 13.00 19.28 16.90
C LYS A 175 12.74 20.12 15.65
N TYR A 176 13.12 19.64 14.47
CA TYR A 176 12.90 20.36 13.21
C TYR A 176 11.41 20.58 12.93
N CYS A 177 10.58 19.55 13.14
CA CYS A 177 9.13 19.62 12.96
C CYS A 177 8.48 20.62 13.92
N GLU A 178 8.91 20.64 15.19
CA GLU A 178 8.42 21.57 16.21
C GLU A 178 8.80 23.02 15.89
N GLU A 179 10.07 23.29 15.58
CA GLU A 179 10.58 24.64 15.27
C GLU A 179 9.96 25.23 14.00
N ASN A 180 9.83 24.41 12.94
CA ASN A 180 9.36 24.86 11.64
C ASN A 180 7.85 24.64 11.43
N LYS A 181 7.15 24.07 12.43
CA LYS A 181 5.72 23.72 12.37
C LYS A 181 5.36 22.94 11.11
N THR A 182 6.17 21.93 10.80
CA THR A 182 6.04 21.10 9.60
C THR A 182 6.07 19.62 9.98
N GLN A 183 5.68 18.76 9.04
CA GLN A 183 5.78 17.31 9.18
C GLN A 183 6.03 16.68 7.81
N SER A 184 6.68 15.52 7.80
CA SER A 184 6.77 14.71 6.58
C SER A 184 5.38 14.29 6.11
N VAL A 185 5.18 14.36 4.80
CA VAL A 185 3.96 13.89 4.13
C VAL A 185 4.21 12.59 3.39
N LEU A 186 5.42 12.03 3.43
CA LEU A 186 5.80 10.83 2.69
C LEU A 186 4.93 9.63 3.05
N THR A 187 4.67 9.39 4.34
CA THR A 187 3.76 8.34 4.80
C THR A 187 2.36 8.51 4.23
N LYS A 188 1.85 9.75 4.17
CA LYS A 188 0.54 10.05 3.58
C LYS A 188 0.54 9.75 2.09
N ILE A 189 1.61 10.11 1.37
CA ILE A 189 1.75 9.84 -0.07
C ILE A 189 1.74 8.33 -0.34
N ILE A 190 2.55 7.55 0.39
CA ILE A 190 2.65 6.09 0.22
C ILE A 190 1.29 5.43 0.51
N LYS A 191 0.67 5.74 1.66
CA LYS A 191 -0.66 5.20 2.02
C LYS A 191 -1.74 5.59 1.02
N SER A 192 -1.70 6.83 0.52
CA SER A 192 -2.68 7.29 -0.48
C SER A 192 -2.50 6.59 -1.82
N GLY A 193 -1.25 6.37 -2.27
CA GLY A 193 -0.95 5.60 -3.47
C GLY A 193 -1.44 4.15 -3.35
N TYR A 194 -1.20 3.52 -2.20
CA TYR A 194 -1.67 2.16 -1.93
C TYR A 194 -3.21 2.06 -1.90
N ALA A 195 -3.87 3.03 -1.27
CA ALA A 195 -5.33 3.11 -1.26
C ALA A 195 -5.92 3.38 -2.66
N ALA A 196 -5.24 4.17 -3.50
CA ALA A 196 -5.65 4.44 -4.88
C ALA A 196 -5.59 3.18 -5.76
N LEU A 197 -4.68 2.26 -5.46
CA LEU A 197 -4.62 0.92 -6.07
C LEU A 197 -5.72 -0.03 -5.56
N GLN A 198 -6.58 0.44 -4.66
CA GLN A 198 -7.65 -0.35 -4.01
C GLN A 198 -7.09 -1.59 -3.29
N LEU A 199 -5.88 -1.46 -2.76
CA LEU A 199 -5.21 -2.48 -1.97
C LEU A 199 -5.46 -2.24 -0.48
N GLU A 200 -5.46 -3.33 0.27
CA GLU A 200 -5.48 -3.39 1.72
C GLU A 200 -4.65 -4.61 2.15
N TYR A 201 -4.41 -4.79 3.44
CA TYR A 201 -3.69 -5.96 3.92
C TYR A 201 -4.23 -6.49 5.24
N PHE A 202 -4.06 -7.79 5.44
CA PHE A 202 -4.25 -8.44 6.73
C PHE A 202 -2.90 -8.90 7.27
N PHE A 203 -2.84 -9.18 8.57
CA PHE A 203 -1.65 -9.65 9.24
C PHE A 203 -1.73 -11.14 9.57
N THR A 204 -0.60 -11.83 9.41
CA THR A 204 -0.29 -13.01 10.21
C THR A 204 0.74 -12.61 11.24
N ALA A 205 0.52 -12.92 12.51
CA ALA A 205 1.38 -12.48 13.60
C ALA A 205 1.66 -13.62 14.58
N GLY A 206 2.95 -13.88 14.83
CA GLY A 206 3.43 -14.90 15.73
C GLY A 206 4.92 -14.74 16.04
N PRO A 207 5.50 -15.61 16.87
CA PRO A 207 6.91 -15.54 17.26
C PRO A 207 7.89 -15.85 16.12
N ASP A 208 7.43 -16.55 15.08
CA ASP A 208 8.27 -16.86 13.92
C ASP A 208 8.27 -15.71 12.92
N GLU A 209 7.09 -15.20 12.57
CA GLU A 209 6.91 -14.15 11.57
C GLU A 209 5.75 -13.21 11.94
N VAL A 210 5.96 -11.91 11.72
CA VAL A 210 4.89 -10.92 11.56
C VAL A 210 4.92 -10.42 10.13
N ARG A 211 3.83 -10.60 9.39
CA ARG A 211 3.74 -10.28 7.98
C ARG A 211 2.44 -9.62 7.60
N ALA A 212 2.52 -8.58 6.77
CA ALA A 212 1.37 -7.92 6.15
C ALA A 212 1.16 -8.48 4.72
N TRP A 213 0.01 -9.12 4.51
CA TRP A 213 -0.35 -9.76 3.24
C TRP A 213 -1.26 -8.85 2.42
N THR A 214 -0.74 -8.34 1.31
CA THR A 214 -1.48 -7.48 0.38
C THR A 214 -2.59 -8.23 -0.34
N ILE A 215 -3.80 -7.69 -0.27
CA ILE A 215 -5.02 -8.14 -0.94
C ILE A 215 -5.72 -6.95 -1.61
N ARG A 216 -6.68 -7.22 -2.51
CA ARG A 216 -7.58 -6.18 -3.02
C ARG A 216 -8.77 -6.01 -2.07
N LYS A 217 -9.32 -4.80 -2.02
CA LYS A 217 -10.58 -4.55 -1.32
C LYS A 217 -11.66 -5.55 -1.72
N GLY A 218 -12.39 -6.09 -0.75
CA GLY A 218 -13.45 -7.06 -1.04
C GLY A 218 -12.96 -8.51 -1.26
N THR A 219 -11.67 -8.80 -1.06
CA THR A 219 -11.13 -10.16 -1.14
C THR A 219 -11.76 -11.03 -0.04
N LYS A 220 -12.23 -12.22 -0.43
CA LYS A 220 -12.83 -13.17 0.53
C LYS A 220 -11.76 -13.97 1.28
N ALA A 221 -12.11 -14.46 2.47
CA ALA A 221 -11.19 -15.23 3.33
C ALA A 221 -10.45 -16.38 2.62
N PRO A 222 -11.07 -17.22 1.77
CA PRO A 222 -10.34 -18.28 1.06
C PRO A 222 -9.29 -17.72 0.07
N GLN A 223 -9.63 -16.65 -0.63
CA GLN A 223 -8.74 -16.00 -1.60
C GLN A 223 -7.56 -15.31 -0.90
N ALA A 224 -7.82 -14.71 0.26
CA ALA A 224 -6.78 -14.15 1.13
C ALA A 224 -5.84 -15.25 1.64
N ALA A 225 -6.38 -16.41 2.05
CA ALA A 225 -5.58 -17.57 2.43
C ALA A 225 -4.68 -18.06 1.26
N GLY A 226 -5.21 -18.04 0.03
CA GLY A 226 -4.49 -18.36 -1.20
C GLY A 226 -3.27 -17.48 -1.47
N LYS A 227 -3.22 -16.26 -0.90
CA LYS A 227 -2.04 -15.38 -0.99
C LYS A 227 -0.86 -15.88 -0.17
N ILE A 228 -1.12 -16.63 0.90
CA ILE A 228 -0.08 -17.29 1.69
C ILE A 228 0.42 -18.52 0.93
N HIS A 229 -0.52 -19.40 0.55
CA HIS A 229 -0.21 -20.58 -0.24
C HIS A 229 -1.47 -21.09 -0.95
N THR A 230 -1.32 -21.60 -2.18
CA THR A 230 -2.48 -22.07 -2.98
C THR A 230 -3.25 -23.23 -2.32
N ASP A 231 -2.58 -24.05 -1.50
CA ASP A 231 -3.24 -25.13 -0.75
C ASP A 231 -4.15 -24.61 0.37
N PHE A 232 -3.89 -23.42 0.92
CA PHE A 232 -4.73 -22.85 1.97
C PHE A 232 -6.10 -22.46 1.39
N GLU A 233 -6.13 -21.96 0.14
CA GLU A 233 -7.38 -21.64 -0.56
C GLU A 233 -8.16 -22.92 -0.91
N LYS A 234 -7.49 -23.91 -1.50
CA LYS A 234 -8.11 -25.19 -1.87
C LYS A 234 -8.66 -25.95 -0.66
N GLY A 235 -7.86 -25.98 0.41
CA GLY A 235 -8.16 -26.67 1.67
C GLY A 235 -8.95 -25.83 2.67
N PHE A 236 -9.38 -24.61 2.32
CA PHE A 236 -9.94 -23.66 3.27
C PHE A 236 -11.14 -24.24 4.04
N ILE A 237 -11.02 -24.21 5.37
CA ILE A 237 -12.08 -24.56 6.32
C ILE A 237 -12.69 -23.27 6.87
N MET A 238 -11.87 -22.45 7.54
CA MET A 238 -12.27 -21.20 8.17
C MET A 238 -11.08 -20.28 8.42
N ALA A 239 -11.36 -19.01 8.67
CA ALA A 239 -10.42 -18.02 9.14
C ALA A 239 -10.75 -17.65 10.59
N GLU A 240 -9.80 -17.81 11.50
CA GLU A 240 -9.87 -17.25 12.84
C GLU A 240 -9.37 -15.80 12.76
N VAL A 241 -10.26 -14.85 13.00
CA VAL A 241 -10.03 -13.42 12.77
C VAL A 241 -10.16 -12.66 14.08
N MET A 242 -9.17 -11.82 14.38
CA MET A 242 -9.23 -10.79 15.42
C MET A 242 -8.91 -9.43 14.82
N LYS A 243 -9.63 -8.39 15.24
CA LYS A 243 -9.33 -7.02 14.80
C LYS A 243 -8.10 -6.51 15.53
N PHE A 244 -7.24 -5.74 14.84
CA PHE A 244 -6.08 -5.12 15.48
C PHE A 244 -6.47 -4.27 16.70
N ALA A 245 -7.57 -3.51 16.62
CA ALA A 245 -8.04 -2.68 17.72
C ALA A 245 -8.37 -3.52 18.97
N ASP A 246 -9.08 -4.63 18.78
CA ASP A 246 -9.40 -5.58 19.86
C ASP A 246 -8.13 -6.20 20.45
N PHE A 247 -7.17 -6.59 19.61
CA PHE A 247 -5.90 -7.13 20.08
C PHE A 247 -5.08 -6.12 20.89
N LYS A 248 -5.06 -4.86 20.46
CA LYS A 248 -4.36 -3.78 21.16
C LYS A 248 -5.03 -3.43 22.49
N GLU A 249 -6.37 -3.45 22.55
CA GLU A 249 -7.15 -3.17 23.76
C GLU A 249 -6.99 -4.28 24.81
N GLU A 250 -7.14 -5.54 24.41
CA GLU A 250 -7.11 -6.70 25.32
C GLU A 250 -5.68 -7.17 25.64
N GLY A 251 -4.70 -6.76 24.85
CA GLY A 251 -3.26 -6.94 25.09
C GLY A 251 -2.69 -8.32 24.75
N ASN A 252 -3.50 -9.38 24.63
CA ASN A 252 -3.05 -10.69 24.15
C ASN A 252 -4.18 -11.51 23.53
N GLU A 253 -3.83 -12.54 22.76
CA GLU A 253 -4.80 -13.40 22.05
C GLU A 253 -5.76 -14.13 22.99
N ASN A 254 -5.31 -14.57 24.16
CA ASN A 254 -6.17 -15.27 25.13
C ASN A 254 -7.23 -14.33 25.71
N ALA A 255 -6.87 -13.08 25.98
CA ALA A 255 -7.80 -12.06 26.43
C ALA A 255 -8.84 -11.72 25.35
N VAL A 256 -8.41 -11.59 24.08
CA VAL A 256 -9.32 -11.40 22.93
C VAL A 256 -10.31 -12.56 22.80
N LYS A 257 -9.86 -13.80 23.00
CA LYS A 257 -10.72 -15.00 23.02
C LYS A 257 -11.69 -14.97 24.19
N ALA A 258 -11.23 -14.65 25.40
CA ALA A 258 -12.06 -14.56 26.60
C ALA A 258 -13.14 -13.46 26.48
N ALA A 259 -12.82 -12.35 25.82
CA ALA A 259 -13.75 -11.26 25.52
C ALA A 259 -14.75 -11.59 24.39
N GLY A 260 -14.66 -12.78 23.76
CA GLY A 260 -15.53 -13.17 22.65
C GLY A 260 -15.28 -12.38 21.35
N LYS A 261 -14.15 -11.67 21.26
CA LYS A 261 -13.75 -10.84 20.11
C LYS A 261 -12.95 -11.65 19.06
N TYR A 262 -12.62 -12.90 19.35
CA TYR A 262 -11.96 -13.84 18.42
C TYR A 262 -13.01 -14.59 17.57
N ARG A 263 -13.12 -14.24 16.29
CA ARG A 263 -14.24 -14.68 15.43
C ARG A 263 -13.82 -15.78 14.47
N GLN A 264 -14.64 -16.82 14.36
CA GLN A 264 -14.50 -17.81 13.30
C GLN A 264 -15.31 -17.39 12.08
N GLN A 265 -14.63 -17.19 10.97
CA GLN A 265 -15.19 -16.66 9.73
C GLN A 265 -15.18 -17.72 8.62
N GLY A 266 -16.31 -17.83 7.94
CA GLY A 266 -16.49 -18.77 6.83
C GLY A 266 -16.05 -18.21 5.48
N ARG A 267 -16.33 -18.96 4.41
CA ARG A 267 -15.92 -18.67 3.03
C ARG A 267 -16.42 -17.34 2.45
N ASN A 268 -17.53 -16.81 2.99
CA ASN A 268 -18.15 -15.58 2.51
C ASN A 268 -17.66 -14.33 3.25
N TYR A 269 -16.81 -14.49 4.27
CA TYR A 269 -16.22 -13.34 4.96
C TYR A 269 -15.34 -12.56 4.00
N ILE A 270 -15.57 -11.26 3.96
CA ILE A 270 -14.71 -10.30 3.27
C ILE A 270 -13.67 -9.87 4.28
N VAL A 271 -12.40 -10.08 3.95
CA VAL A 271 -11.29 -9.66 4.82
C VAL A 271 -11.29 -8.14 4.90
N GLU A 272 -11.06 -7.61 6.09
CA GLU A 272 -10.97 -6.17 6.31
C GLU A 272 -9.51 -5.76 6.56
N ASP A 273 -9.18 -4.53 6.21
CA ASP A 273 -7.85 -3.96 6.43
C ASP A 273 -7.43 -4.04 7.92
N GLY A 274 -6.24 -4.59 8.15
CA GLY A 274 -5.67 -4.76 9.49
C GLY A 274 -6.25 -5.93 10.30
N ASP A 275 -7.08 -6.79 9.70
CA ASP A 275 -7.43 -8.07 10.31
C ASP A 275 -6.17 -8.86 10.67
N ILE A 276 -6.12 -9.47 11.85
CA ILE A 276 -5.10 -10.45 12.20
C ILE A 276 -5.74 -11.83 12.06
N ILE A 277 -5.20 -12.66 11.17
CA ILE A 277 -5.86 -13.88 10.72
C ILE A 277 -4.99 -15.11 10.91
N PHE A 278 -5.60 -16.16 11.46
CA PHE A 278 -5.08 -17.51 11.44
C PHE A 278 -5.99 -18.41 10.60
N PHE A 279 -5.48 -19.02 9.52
CA PHE A 279 -6.28 -19.86 8.64
C PHE A 279 -6.26 -21.33 9.07
N LYS A 280 -7.44 -21.95 9.15
CA LYS A 280 -7.59 -23.40 9.27
C LYS A 280 -7.85 -23.97 7.88
N PHE A 281 -7.04 -24.94 7.48
CA PHE A 281 -7.16 -25.61 6.18
C PHE A 281 -6.82 -27.09 6.33
N ASN A 282 -7.39 -27.92 5.45
CA ASN A 282 -6.94 -29.29 5.28
C ASN A 282 -5.78 -29.31 4.27
N THR A 283 -4.71 -30.03 4.59
CA THR A 283 -3.70 -30.36 3.60
C THR A 283 -4.30 -31.32 2.58
N PRO A 284 -4.25 -31.02 1.26
CA PRO A 284 -4.69 -31.96 0.26
C PRO A 284 -3.85 -33.24 0.39
N ASN A 285 -4.53 -34.37 0.65
CA ASN A 285 -3.99 -35.71 0.93
C ASN A 285 -2.51 -35.89 0.54
N GLN A 286 -1.61 -35.99 1.53
CA GLN A 286 -0.44 -36.82 1.31
C GLN A 286 -0.96 -38.22 0.94
N PRO A 287 -0.48 -38.85 -0.15
CA PRO A 287 -0.84 -40.23 -0.41
C PRO A 287 -0.46 -41.03 0.83
N LYS A 288 -1.44 -41.70 1.45
CA LYS A 288 -1.18 -42.64 2.55
C LYS A 288 -0.08 -43.57 2.05
N LYS A 289 1.12 -43.49 2.64
CA LYS A 289 2.15 -44.51 2.44
C LYS A 289 1.49 -45.84 2.80
N LYS A 290 1.21 -46.65 1.79
CA LYS A 290 0.87 -48.06 1.97
C LYS A 290 2.08 -48.81 2.47
#